data_AF-A0A1Z2XS76-F1
#
_entry.id   AF-A0A1Z2XS76-F1
#
_cell.length_a   1.000
_cell.length_b   1.000
_cell.length_c   1.000
_cell.angle_alpha   90.00
_cell.angle_beta   90.00
_cell.angle_gamma   90.00
#
_symmetry.space_group_name_H-M   'P 1'
#
loop_
_entity.id
_entity.type
_entity.pdbx_description
1 polymer ?
#
loop_
_entity_poly.entity_id
_entity_poly.type
_entity_poly.pdbx_seq_one_letter_code
_entity_poly.pdbx_strand_id
1 'polypeptide(L)' 'MTQSEKIIEEVDSSMAMEGMPLTGEDRRRIRRCLENPSKLKETLRGLIQKHTQTEDGYVQRL' A
#
# COMPACT_ATOMS: atom_id res chain seq x y z
N MET A 1 21.26 9.13 -0.22
CA MET A 1 19.78 9.07 -0.28
C MET A 1 19.35 8.97 -1.73
N THR A 2 18.69 7.88 -2.09
CA THR A 2 18.18 7.59 -3.44
C THR A 2 16.85 8.33 -3.69
N GLN A 3 16.44 8.43 -4.96
CA GLN A 3 15.12 8.99 -5.30
C GLN A 3 13.98 8.19 -4.66
N SER A 4 14.10 6.86 -4.61
CA SER A 4 13.11 5.99 -3.97
C SER A 4 13.02 6.22 -2.46
N GLU A 5 14.14 6.46 -1.78
CA GLU A 5 14.14 6.80 -0.35
C GLU A 5 13.45 8.13 -0.07
N LYS A 6 13.70 9.16 -0.90
CA LYS A 6 13.00 10.45 -0.79
C LYS A 6 11.49 10.29 -0.90
N ILE A 7 11.02 9.54 -1.90
CA ILE A 7 9.57 9.30 -2.08
C ILE A 7 8.99 8.60 -0.85
N ILE A 8 9.68 7.59 -0.31
CA ILE A 8 9.21 6.87 0.88
C ILE A 8 9.16 7.79 2.11
N GLU A 9 10.16 8.65 2.31
CA GLU A 9 10.20 9.60 3.42
C GLU A 9 9.14 10.71 3.31
N GLU A 10 8.88 11.22 2.11
CA GLU A 10 7.84 12.23 1.86
C GLU A 10 6.45 11.65 2.15
N VAL A 11 6.17 10.43 1.65
CA VAL A 11 4.89 9.75 1.92
C VAL A 11 4.76 9.44 3.40
N ASP A 12 5.81 8.95 4.06
CA ASP A 12 5.80 8.67 5.49
C ASP A 12 5.56 9.91 6.33
N SER A 13 6.21 11.03 5.99
CA SER A 13 6.03 12.31 6.68
C SER A 13 4.59 12.80 6.56
N SER A 14 4.00 12.71 5.36
CA SER A 14 2.59 13.04 5.12
C SER A 14 1.65 12.17 5.94
N MET A 15 1.84 10.85 5.90
CA MET A 15 1.03 9.89 6.63
C MET A 15 1.17 10.02 8.16
N ALA A 16 2.38 10.33 8.65
CA ALA A 16 2.65 10.56 10.07
C ALA A 16 1.97 11.84 10.58
N MET A 17 1.86 12.89 9.76
CA MET A 17 1.09 14.10 10.12
C MET A 17 -0.38 13.79 10.38
N GLU A 18 -0.95 12.81 9.68
CA GLU A 18 -2.32 12.32 9.90
C GLU A 18 -2.41 11.25 11.01
N GLY A 19 -1.33 11.02 11.77
CA GLY A 19 -1.29 10.01 12.84
C GLY A 19 -1.23 8.56 12.33
N MET A 20 -0.89 8.34 11.07
CA MET A 20 -0.86 7.04 10.41
C MET A 20 0.50 6.72 9.76
N PRO A 21 1.63 6.72 10.49
CA PRO A 21 2.96 6.53 9.90
C PRO A 21 3.08 5.20 9.13
N LEU A 22 3.92 5.16 8.11
CA LEU A 22 4.08 3.95 7.30
C LEU A 22 4.72 2.82 8.11
N THR A 23 4.09 1.64 8.06
CA THR A 23 4.69 0.44 8.64
C THR A 23 5.91 0.00 7.84
N GLY A 24 6.77 -0.82 8.45
CA GLY A 24 7.90 -1.43 7.75
C GLY A 24 7.45 -2.28 6.54
N GLU A 25 6.24 -2.85 6.58
CA GLU A 25 5.68 -3.59 5.45
C GLU A 25 5.31 -2.65 4.30
N ASP A 26 4.67 -1.52 4.59
CA ASP A 26 4.28 -0.53 3.58
C ASP A 26 5.50 0.06 2.88
N ARG A 27 6.55 0.40 3.64
CA ARG A 27 7.82 0.87 3.07
C ARG A 27 8.45 -0.14 2.12
N ARG A 28 8.41 -1.44 2.47
CA ARG A 28 8.89 -2.51 1.58
C ARG A 28 8.04 -2.64 0.32
N ARG A 29 6.71 -2.55 0.43
CA ARG A 29 5.80 -2.59 -0.73
C ARG A 29 6.03 -1.40 -1.67
N ILE A 30 6.13 -0.19 -1.13
CA ILE A 30 6.40 1.02 -1.92
C ILE A 30 7.75 0.89 -2.63
N ARG A 31 8.82 0.49 -1.91
CA ARG A 31 10.14 0.27 -2.51
C ARG A 31 10.09 -0.74 -3.67
N ARG A 32 9.43 -1.89 -3.47
CA ARG A 32 9.25 -2.91 -4.51
C ARG A 32 8.53 -2.36 -5.75
N CYS A 33 7.50 -1.53 -5.56
CA CYS A 33 6.76 -0.94 -6.68
C CYS A 33 7.58 0.14 -7.42
N LEU A 34 8.42 0.89 -6.72
CA LEU A 34 9.31 1.88 -7.32
C LEU A 34 10.44 1.22 -8.13
N GLU A 35 11.01 0.13 -7.64
CA GLU A 35 12.08 -0.62 -8.32
C GLU A 35 11.54 -1.48 -9.48
N ASN A 36 10.31 -1.95 -9.38
CA ASN A 36 9.68 -2.77 -10.41
C ASN A 36 8.23 -2.35 -10.66
N PRO A 37 7.99 -1.38 -11.57
CA PRO A 37 6.66 -0.87 -11.88
C PRO A 37 5.66 -1.94 -12.32
N SER A 38 6.12 -3.05 -12.93
CA SER A 38 5.25 -4.16 -13.32
C SER A 38 4.58 -4.85 -12.12
N LYS A 39 5.18 -4.74 -10.93
CA LYS A 39 4.64 -5.30 -9.68
C LYS A 39 3.54 -4.45 -9.05
N LEU A 40 3.28 -3.23 -9.52
CA LEU A 40 2.25 -2.37 -8.96
C LEU A 40 0.87 -3.04 -8.97
N LYS A 41 0.45 -3.58 -10.13
CA LYS A 41 -0.85 -4.25 -10.27
C LYS A 41 -0.96 -5.49 -9.37
N GLU A 42 0.12 -6.24 -9.23
CA GLU A 42 0.17 -7.43 -8.37
C GLU A 42 0.05 -7.04 -6.89
N THR A 43 0.80 -6.04 -6.44
CA THR A 43 0.74 -5.52 -5.06
C THR A 43 -0.66 -4.98 -4.77
N LEU A 44 -1.24 -4.20 -5.68
CA LEU A 44 -2.60 -3.65 -5.53
C LEU A 44 -3.65 -4.76 -5.42
N ARG A 45 -3.60 -5.77 -6.29
CA ARG A 45 -4.50 -6.93 -6.22
C ARG A 45 -4.39 -7.66 -4.88
N GLY A 46 -3.18 -7.87 -4.38
CA GLY A 46 -2.97 -8.51 -3.08
C GLY A 46 -3.51 -7.68 -1.92
N LEU A 47 -3.36 -6.35 -1.97
CA LEU A 47 -3.95 -5.45 -0.97
C LEU A 47 -5.47 -5.49 -0.99
N ILE A 48 -6.08 -5.43 -2.18
CA ILE A 48 -7.53 -5.55 -2.34
C ILE A 48 -7.97 -6.90 -1.76
N GLN A 49 -7.41 -8.02 -2.18
CA GLN A 49 -7.79 -9.34 -1.66
C GLN A 49 -7.66 -9.47 -0.13
N LYS A 50 -6.62 -8.88 0.48
CA LYS A 50 -6.39 -8.94 1.93
C LYS A 50 -7.46 -8.16 2.71
N HIS A 51 -7.93 -7.04 2.15
CA HIS A 51 -8.81 -6.09 2.84
C HIS A 51 -10.25 -6.10 2.34
N THR A 52 -10.52 -6.75 1.20
CA THR A 52 -11.85 -7.13 0.77
C THR A 52 -12.28 -8.30 1.61
N GLN A 53 -13.19 -8.05 2.56
CA GLN A 53 -13.92 -9.13 3.20
C GLN A 53 -14.73 -9.84 2.11
N THR A 54 -14.45 -11.11 1.87
CA THR A 54 -15.38 -11.96 1.11
C THR A 54 -16.62 -12.07 1.96
N GLU A 55 -17.68 -11.38 1.56
CA GLU A 55 -19.00 -11.50 2.17
C GLU A 55 -19.53 -12.92 1.97
N ASP A 56 -19.18 -13.84 2.87
CA ASP A 56 -20.04 -14.98 3.18
C ASP A 56 -21.07 -14.54 4.23
N GLY A 57 -21.74 -13.41 3.96
CA GLY A 57 -22.54 -12.71 4.95
C GLY A 57 -23.57 -11.70 4.46
N TYR A 58 -23.42 -11.08 3.27
CA TYR A 58 -24.41 -10.12 2.77
C TYR A 58 -24.55 -10.12 1.25
N VAL A 59 -24.91 -11.27 0.68
CA VAL A 59 -25.73 -11.23 -0.54
C VAL A 59 -27.11 -10.67 -0.15
N GLN A 60 -27.30 -9.36 -0.26
CA GLN A 60 -28.62 -8.81 -0.57
C GLN A 60 -28.57 -7.38 -1.12
N ARG A 61 -28.89 -7.30 -2.42
CA ARG A 61 -29.49 -6.19 -3.17
C ARG A 61 -28.71 -4.89 -3.23
N LEU A 62 -28.22 -4.58 -4.43
CA LEU A 62 -28.84 -3.56 -5.28
C LEU A 62 -28.93 -4.07 -6.72
#